data_AF-T1BIV7-F1
#
_entry.id   AF-T1BIV7-F1
#
_cell.length_a   1.000
_cell.length_b   1.000
_cell.length_c   1.000
_cell.angle_alpha   90.00
_cell.angle_beta   90.00
_cell.angle_gamma   90.00
#
_symmetry.space_group_name_H-M   'P 1'
#
loop_
_entity.id
_entity.type
_entity.pdbx_description
1 polymer ?
#
loop_
_entity_poly.entity_id
_entity_poly.type
_entity_poly.pdbx_seq_one_letter_code
_entity_poly.pdbx_strand_id
1 'polypeptide(L)'
;MQRLLGVRLTAGELADHLQQARLAAEVREGRIQVEAPPWRPDLLAEVDLIEEVAVARGFGRFPPILPPSSTRGARSRSAHQEAQLREVALGMDFQELYTPVLIPGTAAGWGLTLSEPLALVNPVSTEF
;
A
#
# COMPACT_ATOMS: atom_id res chain seq x y z
N MET A 1 -2.04 1.27 21.03
CA MET A 1 -2.83 0.16 20.42
C MET A 1 -4.19 0.54 19.84
N GLN A 2 -5.24 0.77 20.65
CA GLN A 2 -6.65 0.87 20.17
C GLN A 2 -6.91 1.91 19.06
N ARG A 3 -6.21 3.05 19.10
CA ARG A 3 -6.31 4.10 18.07
C ARG A 3 -5.92 3.61 16.68
N LEU A 4 -4.90 2.75 16.58
CA LEU A 4 -4.45 2.17 15.30
C LEU A 4 -5.33 0.99 14.87
N LEU A 5 -5.82 0.19 15.83
CA LEU A 5 -6.78 -0.89 15.56
C LEU A 5 -8.15 -0.37 15.10
N GLY A 6 -8.51 0.87 15.43
CA GLY A 6 -9.82 1.43 15.10
C GLY A 6 -10.99 0.81 15.88
N VAL A 7 -10.71 0.00 16.90
CA VAL A 7 -11.71 -0.65 17.77
C VAL A 7 -11.32 -0.51 19.24
N ARG A 8 -12.33 -0.45 20.12
CA ARG A 8 -12.14 -0.46 21.57
C ARG A 8 -12.09 -1.91 22.05
N LEU A 9 -10.98 -2.29 22.69
CA LEU A 9 -10.76 -3.59 23.30
C LEU A 9 -10.31 -3.38 24.75
N THR A 10 -10.80 -4.21 25.65
CA THR A 10 -10.33 -4.25 27.03
C THR A 10 -8.87 -4.74 27.10
N ALA A 11 -8.18 -4.47 28.21
CA ALA A 11 -6.81 -4.96 28.41
C ALA A 11 -6.75 -6.50 28.41
N GLY A 12 -7.81 -7.17 28.89
CA GLY A 12 -7.96 -8.63 28.83
C GLY A 12 -8.06 -9.14 27.39
N GLU A 13 -8.96 -8.58 26.58
CA GLU A 13 -9.10 -8.98 25.17
C GLU A 13 -7.82 -8.77 24.36
N LEU A 14 -7.09 -7.68 24.64
CA LEU A 14 -5.79 -7.43 24.01
C LEU A 14 -4.76 -8.49 24.41
N ALA A 15 -4.67 -8.83 25.71
CA ALA A 15 -3.77 -9.88 26.19
C ALA A 15 -4.14 -11.26 25.61
N ASP A 16 -5.42 -11.60 25.55
CA ASP A 16 -5.92 -12.85 24.96
C ASP A 16 -5.52 -12.98 23.49
N HIS A 17 -5.65 -11.90 22.71
CA HIS A 17 -5.21 -11.88 21.31
C HIS A 17 -3.69 -12.02 21.15
N LEU A 18 -2.91 -11.38 22.02
CA LEU A 18 -1.45 -11.53 22.02
C LEU A 18 -1.02 -12.96 22.43
N GLN A 19 -1.74 -13.60 23.36
CA GLN A 19 -1.52 -14.99 23.73
C GLN A 19 -1.90 -15.95 22.60
N GLN A 20 -2.97 -15.68 21.85
CA GLN A 20 -3.31 -16.43 20.62
C GLN A 20 -2.19 -16.34 19.57
N ALA A 21 -1.49 -15.21 19.52
CA ALA A 21 -0.29 -14.99 18.72
C ALA A 21 0.99 -15.63 19.31
N ARG A 22 0.86 -16.44 20.38
CA ARG A 22 1.96 -17.12 21.10
C ARG A 22 2.96 -16.15 21.73
N LEU A 23 2.50 -14.96 22.09
CA LEU A 23 3.27 -14.00 22.87
C LEU A 23 2.87 -14.11 24.34
N ALA A 24 3.87 -14.16 25.22
CA ALA A 24 3.62 -14.14 26.65
C ALA A 24 3.17 -12.73 27.05
N ALA A 25 1.86 -12.53 27.16
CA ALA A 25 1.25 -11.24 27.48
C ALA A 25 0.48 -11.31 28.80
N GLU A 26 0.70 -10.32 29.66
CA GLU A 26 0.07 -10.19 30.98
C GLU A 26 -0.42 -8.75 31.21
N VAL A 27 -1.56 -8.61 31.89
CA VAL A 27 -2.06 -7.29 32.33
C VAL A 27 -1.48 -6.98 33.71
N ARG A 28 -0.71 -5.89 33.81
CA ARG A 28 -0.11 -5.40 35.06
C ARG A 28 -0.33 -3.89 35.19
N GLU A 29 -0.90 -3.46 36.32
CA GLU A 29 -1.12 -2.03 36.64
C GLU A 29 -1.84 -1.23 35.53
N GLY A 30 -2.81 -1.87 34.86
CA GLY A 30 -3.55 -1.24 33.75
C GLY A 30 -2.76 -1.13 32.44
N ARG A 31 -1.59 -1.76 32.34
CA ARG A 31 -0.78 -1.91 31.13
C ARG A 31 -0.68 -3.37 30.71
N ILE A 32 -0.29 -3.61 29.47
CA ILE A 32 0.00 -4.95 28.95
C ILE A 32 1.50 -5.07 28.83
N GLN A 33 2.08 -6.03 29.54
CA GLN A 33 3.47 -6.41 29.41
C GLN A 33 3.54 -7.61 28.49
N VAL A 34 4.40 -7.55 27.48
CA VAL A 34 4.60 -8.63 26.50
C VAL A 34 6.06 -8.99 26.48
N GLU A 35 6.36 -10.29 26.58
CA GLU A 35 7.70 -10.82 26.36
C GLU A 35 7.81 -11.31 24.92
N ALA A 36 8.63 -10.64 24.13
CA ALA A 36 8.91 -11.04 22.76
C ALA A 36 9.83 -12.27 22.76
N PRO A 37 9.43 -13.39 22.13
CA PRO A 37 10.25 -14.58 22.12
C PRO A 37 11.45 -14.43 21.16
N PRO A 38 12.56 -15.15 21.40
CA PRO A 38 13.79 -15.01 20.61
C PRO A 38 13.64 -15.42 19.13
N TRP A 39 12.60 -16.19 18.78
CA TRP A 39 12.31 -16.59 17.40
C TRP A 39 11.42 -15.58 16.63
N ARG A 40 11.03 -14.47 17.25
CA ARG A 40 10.29 -13.36 16.62
C ARG A 40 11.16 -12.08 16.56
N PRO A 41 12.25 -12.08 15.78
CA PRO A 41 13.14 -10.92 15.66
C PRO A 41 12.48 -9.73 14.94
N ASP A 42 11.32 -9.96 14.34
CA ASP A 42 10.47 -8.97 13.66
C ASP A 42 9.67 -8.08 14.64
N LEU A 43 9.49 -8.49 15.90
CA LEU A 43 8.80 -7.69 16.92
C LEU A 43 9.72 -6.60 17.49
N LEU A 44 9.80 -5.47 16.81
CA LEU A 44 10.73 -4.37 17.11
C LEU A 44 10.06 -3.17 17.79
N ALA A 45 8.75 -3.00 17.62
CA ALA A 45 7.99 -1.86 18.10
C ALA A 45 6.56 -2.22 18.52
N GLU A 46 5.88 -1.28 19.19
CA GLU A 46 4.47 -1.46 19.61
C GLU A 46 3.55 -1.77 18.42
N VAL A 47 3.86 -1.25 17.23
CA VAL A 47 3.04 -1.46 16.03
C VAL A 47 3.01 -2.94 15.60
N ASP A 48 4.08 -3.68 15.84
CA ASP A 48 4.14 -5.11 15.51
C ASP A 48 3.23 -5.91 16.46
N LEU A 49 3.18 -5.54 17.75
CA LEU A 49 2.21 -6.11 18.70
C LEU A 49 0.76 -5.78 18.32
N ILE A 50 0.53 -4.60 17.73
CA ILE A 50 -0.79 -4.19 17.24
C ILE A 50 -1.20 -5.03 16.02
N GLU A 51 -0.25 -5.32 15.12
CA GLU A 51 -0.46 -6.25 14.00
C GLU A 51 -0.85 -7.64 14.50
N GLU A 52 -0.13 -8.19 15.49
CA GLU A 52 -0.46 -9.51 16.06
C GLU A 52 -1.87 -9.57 16.64
N VAL A 53 -2.29 -8.51 17.33
CA VAL A 53 -3.69 -8.39 17.80
C VAL A 53 -4.67 -8.35 16.63
N ALA A 54 -4.35 -7.63 15.56
CA ALA A 54 -5.22 -7.54 14.38
C ALA A 54 -5.37 -8.89 13.66
N VAL A 55 -4.26 -9.62 13.51
CA VAL A 55 -4.24 -10.97 12.92
C VAL A 55 -5.02 -11.95 13.80
N ALA A 56 -4.76 -11.99 15.11
CA ALA A 56 -5.44 -12.89 16.04
C ALA A 56 -6.95 -12.63 16.13
N ARG A 57 -7.35 -11.34 16.10
CA ARG A 57 -8.77 -10.96 16.04
C ARG A 57 -9.40 -11.36 14.71
N GLY A 58 -8.64 -11.29 13.62
CA GLY A 58 -9.06 -11.51 12.25
C GLY A 58 -9.58 -10.23 11.60
N PHE A 59 -8.98 -9.83 10.47
CA PHE A 59 -9.30 -8.60 9.76
C PHE A 59 -10.78 -8.46 9.36
N GLY A 60 -11.49 -9.58 9.14
CA GLY A 60 -12.93 -9.56 8.81
C GLY A 60 -13.85 -9.12 9.96
N ARG A 61 -13.34 -8.97 11.19
CA ARG A 61 -14.12 -8.54 12.36
C ARG A 61 -14.00 -7.04 12.66
N PHE A 62 -13.24 -6.30 11.87
CA PHE A 62 -13.13 -4.86 12.01
C PHE A 62 -14.30 -4.19 11.25
N PRO A 63 -15.03 -3.26 11.88
CA PRO A 63 -16.07 -2.54 11.18
C PRO A 63 -15.45 -1.69 10.06
N PRO A 64 -15.99 -1.71 8.84
CA PRO A 64 -15.54 -0.82 7.79
C PRO A 64 -15.90 0.62 8.19
N ILE A 65 -14.91 1.51 8.13
CA ILE A 65 -15.10 2.93 8.44
C ILE A 65 -14.60 3.72 7.23
N LEU A 66 -15.43 4.62 6.71
CA LEU A 66 -14.98 5.62 5.74
C LEU A 66 -14.35 6.78 6.52
N PRO A 67 -13.02 6.98 6.46
CA PRO A 67 -12.39 8.07 7.18
C PRO A 67 -12.86 9.41 6.61
N PRO A 68 -13.09 10.43 7.47
CA PRO A 68 -13.46 11.75 6.99
C PRO A 68 -12.31 12.35 6.19
N SER A 69 -12.60 12.89 5.00
CA SER A 69 -11.66 13.65 4.20
C SER A 69 -11.86 15.16 4.44
N SER A 70 -10.78 15.88 4.69
CA SER A 70 -10.78 17.35 4.76
C SER A 70 -10.71 18.02 3.38
N THR A 71 -10.44 17.24 2.33
CA THR A 71 -10.30 17.72 0.95
C THR A 71 -11.36 17.11 0.05
N ARG A 72 -11.67 17.83 -1.03
CA ARG A 72 -12.43 17.30 -2.16
C ARG A 72 -11.46 16.75 -3.19
N GLY A 73 -11.66 15.49 -3.58
CA GLY A 73 -10.92 14.90 -4.69
C GLY A 73 -11.26 15.61 -5.99
N ALA A 74 -10.24 15.98 -6.76
CA ALA A 74 -10.37 16.53 -8.10
C ALA A 74 -9.29 15.96 -9.01
N ARG A 75 -9.56 15.89 -10.31
CA ARG A 75 -8.53 15.54 -11.29
C ARG A 75 -7.51 16.66 -11.37
N SER A 76 -6.25 16.31 -11.61
CA SER A 76 -5.26 17.31 -12.01
C SER A 76 -5.70 17.99 -13.31
N ARG A 77 -5.22 19.21 -13.54
CA ARG A 77 -5.49 19.93 -14.79
C ARG A 77 -5.06 19.11 -16.01
N SER A 78 -3.90 18.46 -15.95
CA SER A 78 -3.39 17.60 -17.02
C SER A 78 -4.31 16.40 -17.29
N ALA A 79 -4.74 15.68 -16.26
CA ALA A 79 -5.65 14.54 -16.43
C ALA A 79 -7.03 14.96 -16.99
N HIS A 80 -7.50 16.16 -16.62
CA HIS A 80 -8.73 16.71 -17.21
C HIS A 80 -8.54 17.03 -18.70
N GLN A 81 -7.43 17.68 -19.07
CA GLN A 81 -7.12 18.02 -20.45
C GLN A 81 -6.89 16.77 -21.32
N GLU A 82 -6.16 15.78 -20.80
CA GLU A 82 -5.95 14.50 -21.47
C GLU A 82 -7.28 13.79 -21.75
N ALA A 83 -8.19 13.77 -20.77
CA ALA A 83 -9.53 13.20 -20.96
C ALA A 83 -10.31 13.92 -22.07
N GLN A 84 -10.24 15.25 -22.15
CA GLN A 84 -10.88 16.01 -23.22
C GLN A 84 -10.27 15.70 -24.60
N LEU A 85 -8.95 15.60 -24.69
CA LEU A 85 -8.26 15.24 -25.93
C LEU A 85 -8.61 13.81 -26.38
N ARG A 86 -8.71 12.87 -25.45
CA ARG A 86 -9.15 11.50 -25.72
C ARG A 86 -10.53 11.48 -26.39
N GLU A 87 -11.51 12.16 -25.81
CA GLU A 87 -12.87 12.23 -26.37
C GLU A 87 -12.89 12.79 -27.79
N VAL A 88 -12.10 13.84 -28.05
CA VAL A 88 -11.99 14.43 -29.40
C VAL A 88 -11.35 13.45 -30.39
N ALA A 89 -10.27 12.75 -29.99
CA ALA A 89 -9.60 11.76 -30.84
C ALA A 89 -10.52 10.58 -31.18
N LEU A 90 -11.27 10.07 -30.20
CA LEU A 90 -12.28 9.03 -30.41
C LEU A 90 -13.38 9.51 -31.37
N GLY A 91 -13.85 10.75 -31.23
CA GLY A 91 -14.82 11.35 -32.16
C GLY A 91 -14.30 11.54 -33.58
N MET A 92 -12.98 11.50 -33.78
CA MET A 92 -12.32 11.52 -35.09
C MET A 92 -11.96 10.11 -35.60
N ASP A 93 -12.49 9.07 -34.96
CA ASP A 93 -12.26 7.65 -35.32
C ASP A 93 -10.81 7.17 -35.10
N PHE A 94 -10.06 7.83 -34.21
CA PHE A 94 -8.77 7.30 -33.74
C PHE A 94 -8.98 6.20 -32.71
N GLN A 95 -8.10 5.19 -32.75
CA GLN A 95 -8.04 4.12 -31.75
C GLN A 95 -6.98 4.43 -30.70
N GLU A 96 -7.36 4.43 -29.42
CA GLU A 96 -6.39 4.51 -28.32
C GLU A 96 -5.59 3.20 -28.24
N LEU A 97 -4.26 3.33 -28.16
CA LEU A 97 -3.32 2.22 -28.02
C LEU A 97 -2.62 2.32 -26.67
N TYR A 98 -2.46 1.18 -26.00
CA TYR A 98 -1.57 1.07 -24.86
C TYR A 98 -0.16 0.72 -25.35
N THR A 99 0.77 1.67 -25.24
CA THR A 99 2.18 1.45 -25.55
C THR A 99 2.98 1.25 -24.28
N PRO A 100 3.87 0.25 -24.21
CA PRO A 100 4.82 0.12 -23.11
C PRO A 100 5.65 1.40 -22.94
N VAL A 101 6.00 1.72 -21.70
CA VAL A 101 6.89 2.86 -21.39
C VAL A 101 8.33 2.55 -21.79
N LEU A 102 8.70 1.28 -21.78
CA LEU A 102 10.02 0.78 -22.13
C LEU A 102 10.14 0.58 -23.65
N ILE A 103 11.30 0.90 -24.20
CA ILE A 103 11.62 0.81 -25.62
C ILE A 103 13.01 0.19 -25.79
N PRO A 104 13.24 -0.63 -26.83
CA PRO A 104 14.56 -1.20 -27.08
C PRO A 104 15.65 -0.14 -27.08
N GLY A 105 16.86 -0.49 -26.62
CA GLY A 105 18.02 0.40 -26.72
C GLY A 105 18.37 0.85 -28.15
N THR A 106 17.84 0.17 -29.17
CA THR A 106 17.96 0.52 -30.59
C THR A 106 16.94 1.55 -31.08
N ALA A 107 15.97 1.95 -30.24
CA ALA A 107 14.87 2.86 -30.61
C ALA A 107 15.34 4.29 -30.96
N ALA A 108 16.61 4.64 -30.71
CA ALA A 108 17.22 5.86 -31.22
C ALA A 108 17.12 5.98 -32.76
N GLY A 109 17.01 4.86 -33.48
CA GLY A 109 16.81 4.82 -34.93
C GLY A 109 15.39 5.19 -35.41
N TRP A 110 14.43 5.39 -34.50
CA TRP A 110 13.03 5.65 -34.85
C TRP A 110 12.72 7.14 -35.14
N GLY A 111 13.74 7.99 -35.22
CA GLY A 111 13.57 9.43 -35.42
C GLY A 111 13.05 10.17 -34.19
N LEU A 112 13.07 9.53 -33.02
CA LEU A 112 12.72 10.14 -31.75
C LEU A 112 13.86 11.02 -31.24
N THR A 113 13.55 12.26 -30.85
CA THR A 113 14.50 13.09 -30.09
C THR A 113 14.51 12.61 -28.64
N LEU A 114 15.39 11.67 -28.33
CA LEU A 114 15.57 11.17 -26.97
C LEU A 114 16.57 12.07 -26.23
N SER A 115 16.08 12.87 -25.29
CA SER A 115 16.95 13.52 -24.31
C SER A 115 17.26 12.52 -23.19
N GLU A 116 18.50 12.02 -23.17
CA GLU A 116 19.08 11.18 -22.10
C GLU A 116 18.21 9.97 -21.69
N PRO A 117 18.15 8.90 -22.51
CA PRO A 117 17.39 7.70 -22.15
C PRO A 117 17.97 7.03 -20.89
N LEU A 118 17.09 6.64 -19.96
CA LEU A 118 17.48 5.90 -18.76
C LEU A 118 17.54 4.40 -19.08
N ALA A 119 18.76 3.84 -19.13
CA ALA A 119 18.97 2.41 -19.35
C ALA A 119 18.75 1.59 -18.06
N LEU A 120 18.00 0.49 -18.18
CA LEU A 120 17.86 -0.47 -17.09
C LEU A 120 19.14 -1.30 -16.93
N VAL A 121 19.56 -1.53 -15.69
CA VAL A 121 20.79 -2.28 -15.37
C VAL A 121 20.62 -3.79 -15.57
N ASN A 122 19.41 -4.31 -15.35
CA ASN A 122 19.12 -5.74 -15.48
C ASN A 122 17.77 -5.98 -16.17
N PRO A 123 17.67 -5.69 -17.48
CA PRO A 123 16.44 -5.88 -18.22
C PRO A 123 16.17 -7.37 -18.42
N VAL A 124 14.90 -7.78 -18.26
CA VAL A 124 14.47 -9.18 -18.47
C VAL A 124 14.41 -9.53 -19.96
N SER A 125 14.31 -8.54 -20.85
CA SER A 125 14.30 -8.68 -22.31
C SER A 125 14.96 -7.48 -22.98
N THR A 126 15.48 -7.66 -24.20
CA THR A 126 16.02 -6.59 -25.05
C THR A 126 14.99 -5.97 -25.99
N GLU A 127 13.75 -6.48 -25.97
CA GLU A 127 12.61 -5.94 -26.73
C GLU A 127 12.00 -4.69 -26.08
N PHE A 128 12.47 -4.31 -24.89
CA PHE A 128 12.00 -3.21 -24.06
C PHE A 128 13.19 -2.45 -23.47
#